data_AF-A0A8J7QW37-F1
#
_entry.id   AF-A0A8J7QW37-F1
#
_cell.length_a   1.000
_cell.length_b   1.000
_cell.length_c   1.000
_cell.angle_alpha   90.00
_cell.angle_beta   90.00
_cell.angle_gamma   90.00
#
_symmetry.space_group_name_H-M   'P 1'
#
loop_
_entity.id
_entity.type
_entity.pdbx_description
1 polymer ?
#
loop_
_entity_poly.entity_id
_entity_poly.type
_entity_poly.pdbx_seq_one_letter_code
_entity_poly.pdbx_strand_id
1 'polypeptide(L)'
;MPRNLPNDVRTASTSPDVRDEALGLLLRIASGKDDAVPLPALLSQLSSCKGLSSIQEAFLSELTYGVLRLSSLLDLCAGSYIARPGKLSSMMRMLLRIAIFEMLFVERIPSRATVDECVSIAKRRFGQRAAGFFNAVLRRIAREASRLADGIHERISHLSASSTSEDIALCGSIPPWLAEHWSSHYGQAVAASIVRGLIHAPRPCWRVNTARSCWNELMAECLSLGCERCAPHGFFAPFAGTMPADMQDTLWERLHALEASGAVSRQGKPSQVVAADVAGRMIRFRGGHAGLWDCCCGRGGKTAALMEQGVRVILASDPSSFRLEELQKQFCRLDIPCPSVLRNAAQEITGRSFDAVFVDAPCSGTGTVARNPELIFRLSPEMIKAVSTVQK
;
A
#
# COMPACT_ATOMS: atom_id res chain seq x y z
N MET A 1 -15.45 -3.64 -9.97
CA MET A 1 -16.68 -4.45 -10.02
C MET A 1 -16.43 -5.80 -9.35
N PRO A 2 -17.36 -6.31 -8.52
CA PRO A 2 -16.99 -7.19 -7.42
C PRO A 2 -17.10 -8.70 -7.77
N ARG A 3 -16.13 -9.52 -7.31
CA ARG A 3 -15.89 -10.96 -7.60
C ARG A 3 -16.94 -11.94 -7.07
N ASN A 4 -17.87 -12.48 -7.86
CA ASN A 4 -18.96 -13.38 -7.37
C ASN A 4 -18.53 -14.34 -6.24
N LEU A 5 -19.13 -14.19 -5.06
CA LEU A 5 -18.94 -15.11 -3.92
C LEU A 5 -20.27 -15.83 -3.68
N PRO A 6 -20.26 -17.15 -3.44
CA PRO A 6 -21.47 -17.92 -3.19
C PRO A 6 -22.13 -17.51 -1.86
N ASN A 7 -23.46 -17.51 -1.87
CA ASN A 7 -24.31 -17.29 -0.71
C ASN A 7 -24.07 -18.42 0.30
N ASP A 8 -23.62 -18.09 1.51
CA ASP A 8 -24.16 -18.73 2.71
C ASP A 8 -23.81 -17.92 3.97
N VAL A 9 -24.86 -17.43 4.63
CA VAL A 9 -24.80 -16.85 5.97
C VAL A 9 -25.86 -17.57 6.79
N ARG A 10 -25.42 -18.38 7.76
CA ARG A 10 -25.92 -18.45 9.15
C ARG A 10 -25.44 -19.72 9.85
N THR A 11 -24.44 -19.57 10.70
CA THR A 11 -24.38 -20.24 12.02
C THR A 11 -23.62 -19.33 12.98
N ALA A 12 -24.18 -19.12 14.18
CA ALA A 12 -23.58 -18.29 15.22
C ALA A 12 -22.81 -19.17 16.21
N SER A 13 -21.49 -18.96 16.31
CA SER A 13 -20.66 -19.06 17.52
C SER A 13 -19.16 -18.90 17.17
N THR A 14 -18.58 -17.78 17.62
CA THR A 14 -17.13 -17.42 17.68
C THR A 14 -16.34 -17.25 16.38
N SER A 15 -16.91 -16.69 15.32
CA SER A 15 -16.07 -16.08 14.27
C SER A 15 -15.65 -14.66 14.70
N PRO A 16 -14.38 -14.26 14.47
CA PRO A 16 -13.93 -12.90 14.76
C PRO A 16 -14.70 -11.89 13.90
N ASP A 17 -15.19 -10.83 14.54
CA ASP A 17 -15.86 -9.73 13.86
C ASP A 17 -14.82 -8.86 13.15
N VAL A 18 -14.75 -9.01 11.82
CA VAL A 18 -13.76 -8.33 10.97
C VAL A 18 -13.78 -6.81 11.13
N ARG A 19 -14.94 -6.20 11.41
CA ARG A 19 -15.06 -4.75 11.60
C ARG A 19 -14.43 -4.32 12.93
N ASP A 20 -14.58 -5.13 13.97
CA ASP A 20 -13.97 -4.87 15.27
C ASP A 20 -12.45 -5.09 15.24
N GLU A 21 -11.98 -6.08 14.47
CA GLU A 21 -10.55 -6.28 14.21
C GLU A 21 -9.95 -5.13 13.38
N ALA A 22 -10.66 -4.65 12.34
CA ALA A 22 -10.27 -3.47 11.57
C ALA A 22 -10.19 -2.22 12.46
N LEU A 23 -11.17 -2.02 13.35
CA LEU A 23 -11.15 -0.93 14.35
C LEU A 23 -9.91 -1.02 15.24
N GLY A 24 -9.60 -2.19 15.78
CA GLY A 24 -8.41 -2.41 16.60
C GLY A 24 -7.11 -2.09 15.84
N LEU A 25 -6.98 -2.57 14.61
CA LEU A 25 -5.80 -2.33 13.77
C LEU A 25 -5.63 -0.83 13.43
N LEU A 26 -6.70 -0.17 12.99
CA LEU A 26 -6.67 1.24 12.62
C LEU A 26 -6.33 2.15 13.82
N LEU A 27 -6.77 1.80 15.03
CA LEU A 27 -6.40 2.54 16.25
C LEU A 27 -4.94 2.34 16.63
N ARG A 28 -4.41 1.12 16.47
CA ARG A 28 -2.98 0.86 16.69
C ARG A 28 -2.13 1.69 15.74
N ILE A 29 -2.48 1.69 14.44
CA ILE A 29 -1.83 2.51 13.41
C ILE A 29 -1.89 4.00 13.78
N ALA A 30 -3.07 4.52 14.11
CA ALA A 30 -3.24 5.93 14.47
C ALA A 30 -2.49 6.33 15.76
N SER A 31 -2.20 5.37 16.65
CA SER A 31 -1.45 5.60 17.88
C SER A 31 0.07 5.54 17.73
N GLY A 32 0.59 5.18 16.55
CA GLY A 32 2.03 5.05 16.31
C GLY A 32 2.69 3.79 16.90
N LYS A 33 1.91 2.89 17.52
CA LYS A 33 2.45 1.69 18.21
C LYS A 33 3.18 0.72 17.29
N ASP A 34 2.84 0.71 16.01
CA ASP A 34 3.36 -0.24 15.02
C ASP A 34 4.19 0.46 13.93
N ASP A 35 4.84 1.58 14.27
CA ASP A 35 5.49 2.43 13.27
C ASP A 35 6.66 1.80 12.51
N ALA A 36 7.22 0.72 13.06
CA ALA A 36 8.27 -0.05 12.42
C ALA A 36 7.76 -1.15 11.46
N VAL A 37 6.47 -1.50 11.53
CA VAL A 37 5.90 -2.64 10.79
C VAL A 37 5.06 -2.14 9.60
N PRO A 38 5.30 -2.62 8.37
CA PRO A 38 4.47 -2.29 7.22
C PRO A 38 3.04 -2.83 7.36
N LEU A 39 2.04 -2.11 6.85
CA LEU A 39 0.64 -2.54 6.91
C LEU A 39 0.36 -3.96 6.36
N PRO A 40 0.94 -4.41 5.23
CA PRO A 40 0.76 -5.79 4.77
C PRO A 40 1.19 -6.85 5.80
N ALA A 41 2.27 -6.58 6.56
CA ALA A 41 2.74 -7.49 7.60
C ALA A 41 1.80 -7.48 8.81
N LEU A 42 1.27 -6.31 9.20
CA LEU A 42 0.27 -6.20 10.26
C LEU A 42 -1.02 -6.95 9.93
N LEU A 43 -1.50 -6.82 8.68
CA LEU A 43 -2.66 -7.56 8.20
C LEU A 43 -2.42 -9.07 8.24
N SER A 44 -1.28 -9.53 7.69
CA SER A 44 -0.93 -10.95 7.70
C SER A 44 -0.82 -11.53 9.12
N GLN A 45 -0.16 -10.81 10.04
CA GLN A 45 -0.08 -11.20 11.44
C GLN A 45 -1.45 -11.29 12.10
N LEU A 46 -2.30 -10.27 11.92
CA LEU A 46 -3.63 -10.24 12.51
C LEU A 46 -4.51 -11.37 11.96
N SER A 47 -4.48 -11.58 10.64
CA SER A 47 -5.23 -12.65 9.99
C SER A 47 -4.82 -14.03 10.50
N SER A 48 -3.51 -14.28 10.59
CA SER A 48 -2.98 -15.54 11.13
C SER A 48 -3.35 -15.74 12.59
N CYS A 49 -3.18 -14.71 13.44
CA CYS A 49 -3.51 -14.79 14.86
C CYS A 49 -5.00 -15.02 15.12
N LYS A 50 -5.88 -14.54 14.23
CA LYS A 50 -7.34 -14.66 14.37
C LYS A 50 -7.95 -15.82 13.59
N GLY A 51 -7.15 -16.53 12.81
CA GLY A 51 -7.63 -17.63 11.96
C GLY A 51 -8.68 -17.15 10.94
N LEU A 52 -8.45 -15.99 10.32
CA LEU A 52 -9.37 -15.44 9.33
C LEU A 52 -9.38 -16.30 8.06
N SER A 53 -10.57 -16.52 7.50
CA SER A 53 -10.68 -17.09 6.15
C SER A 53 -10.20 -16.11 5.09
N SER A 54 -9.83 -16.58 3.90
CA SER A 54 -9.39 -15.74 2.78
C SER A 54 -10.39 -14.60 2.44
N ILE A 55 -11.69 -14.85 2.59
CA ILE A 55 -12.75 -13.85 2.40
C ILE A 55 -12.67 -12.78 3.51
N GLN A 56 -12.50 -13.20 4.76
CA GLN A 56 -12.36 -12.27 5.89
C GLN A 56 -11.06 -11.45 5.80
N GLU A 57 -9.96 -12.04 5.34
CA GLU A 57 -8.69 -11.35 5.11
C GLU A 57 -8.81 -10.27 4.03
N ALA A 58 -9.49 -10.61 2.92
CA ALA A 58 -9.76 -9.66 1.85
C ALA A 58 -10.63 -8.51 2.34
N PHE A 59 -11.69 -8.81 3.11
CA PHE A 59 -12.59 -7.80 3.68
C PHE A 59 -11.89 -6.90 4.71
N LEU A 60 -11.07 -7.48 5.60
CA LEU A 60 -10.24 -6.73 6.55
C LEU A 60 -9.31 -5.76 5.82
N SER A 61 -8.65 -6.24 4.76
CA SER A 61 -7.76 -5.43 3.94
C SER A 61 -8.52 -4.29 3.25
N GLU A 62 -9.67 -4.59 2.64
CA GLU A 62 -10.52 -3.61 1.97
C GLU A 62 -10.97 -2.49 2.92
N LEU A 63 -11.48 -2.84 4.09
CA LEU A 63 -11.87 -1.87 5.12
C LEU A 63 -10.67 -1.03 5.58
N THR A 64 -9.53 -1.66 5.88
CA THR A 64 -8.36 -0.98 6.43
C THR A 64 -7.76 0.00 5.43
N TYR A 65 -7.46 -0.45 4.21
CA TYR A 65 -6.91 0.42 3.17
C TYR A 65 -7.90 1.51 2.76
N GLY A 66 -9.18 1.17 2.63
CA GLY A 66 -10.23 2.11 2.24
C GLY A 66 -10.41 3.25 3.24
N VAL A 67 -10.50 2.91 4.53
CA VAL A 67 -10.60 3.91 5.61
C VAL A 67 -9.37 4.79 5.68
N LEU A 68 -8.16 4.24 5.53
CA LEU A 68 -6.93 5.04 5.56
C LEU A 68 -6.90 6.06 4.40
N ARG A 69 -7.23 5.63 3.18
CA ARG A 69 -7.19 6.48 1.98
C ARG A 69 -8.25 7.57 1.97
N LEU A 70 -9.43 7.30 2.56
CA LEU A 70 -10.58 8.20 2.50
C LEU A 70 -10.93 8.84 3.85
N SER A 71 -10.08 8.70 4.87
CA SER A 71 -10.39 9.10 6.25
C SER A 71 -10.94 10.52 6.39
N SER A 72 -10.41 11.50 5.66
CA SER A 72 -10.85 12.90 5.73
C SER A 72 -12.19 13.13 5.02
N LEU A 73 -12.42 12.43 3.90
CA LEU A 73 -13.69 12.46 3.18
C LEU A 73 -14.80 11.73 3.95
N LEU A 74 -14.47 10.62 4.61
CA LEU A 74 -15.40 9.90 5.50
C LEU A 74 -15.79 10.76 6.71
N ASP A 75 -14.85 11.52 7.28
CA ASP A 75 -15.13 12.49 8.33
C ASP A 75 -16.03 13.63 7.84
N LEU A 76 -15.80 14.12 6.62
CA LEU A 76 -16.66 15.13 5.99
C LEU A 76 -18.09 14.63 5.82
N CYS A 77 -18.26 13.39 5.34
CA CYS A 77 -19.57 12.75 5.24
C CYS A 77 -20.23 12.64 6.62
N ALA A 78 -19.52 12.17 7.64
CA ALA A 78 -20.05 12.06 9.00
C ALA A 78 -20.46 13.42 9.59
N GLY A 79 -19.68 14.47 9.33
CA GLY A 79 -19.86 15.81 9.87
C GLY A 79 -21.24 16.41 9.57
N SER A 80 -21.81 16.11 8.40
CA SER A 80 -23.14 16.59 7.97
C SER A 80 -24.31 16.03 8.80
N TYR A 81 -24.07 14.97 9.58
CA TYR A 81 -25.10 14.26 10.36
C TYR A 81 -24.88 14.35 11.87
N ILE A 82 -23.81 15.01 12.32
CA ILE A 82 -23.39 15.05 13.72
C ILE A 82 -23.25 16.50 14.13
N ALA A 83 -24.03 16.93 15.13
CA ALA A 83 -24.02 18.34 15.55
C ALA A 83 -22.68 18.81 16.15
N ARG A 84 -21.91 17.91 16.78
CA ARG A 84 -20.64 18.22 17.44
C ARG A 84 -19.59 17.14 17.15
N PRO A 85 -19.09 17.03 15.91
CA PRO A 85 -18.20 15.93 15.50
C PRO A 85 -16.86 15.97 16.25
N GLY A 86 -16.40 17.16 16.66
CA GLY A 86 -15.19 17.33 17.47
C GLY A 86 -15.27 16.74 18.89
N LYS A 87 -16.46 16.41 19.40
CA LYS A 87 -16.64 15.78 20.72
C LYS A 87 -16.57 14.24 20.68
N LEU A 88 -16.48 13.65 19.50
CA LEU A 88 -16.34 12.20 19.37
C LEU A 88 -14.94 11.76 19.77
N SER A 89 -14.85 10.67 20.52
CA SER A 89 -13.56 10.02 20.78
C SER A 89 -12.95 9.52 19.46
N SER A 90 -11.63 9.37 19.42
CA SER A 90 -10.91 8.80 18.28
C SER A 90 -11.47 7.44 17.88
N MET A 91 -11.84 6.62 18.87
CA MET A 91 -12.45 5.31 18.67
C MET A 91 -13.83 5.37 18.00
N MET A 92 -14.71 6.27 18.46
CA MET A 92 -16.03 6.43 17.85
C MET A 92 -15.92 6.97 16.43
N ARG A 93 -15.02 7.92 16.19
CA ARG A 93 -14.78 8.46 14.85
C ARG A 93 -14.26 7.37 13.90
N MET A 94 -13.34 6.53 14.36
CA MET A 94 -12.81 5.42 13.56
C MET A 94 -13.90 4.40 13.21
N LEU A 95 -14.76 4.03 14.18
CA LEU A 95 -15.87 3.12 13.92
C LEU A 95 -16.88 3.71 12.92
N LEU A 96 -17.16 5.02 12.99
CA LEU A 96 -17.98 5.70 11.97
C LEU A 96 -17.32 5.63 10.59
N ARG A 97 -16.02 5.88 10.48
CA ARG A 97 -15.30 5.78 9.19
C ARG A 97 -15.44 4.40 8.58
N ILE A 98 -15.26 3.34 9.36
CA ILE A 98 -15.42 1.95 8.91
C ILE A 98 -16.84 1.72 8.37
N ALA A 99 -17.86 2.08 9.16
CA ALA A 99 -19.25 1.86 8.75
C ALA A 99 -19.65 2.68 7.53
N ILE A 100 -19.21 3.94 7.44
CA ILE A 100 -19.48 4.79 6.28
C ILE A 100 -18.77 4.22 5.06
N PHE A 101 -17.48 3.90 5.15
CA PHE A 101 -16.73 3.33 4.04
C PHE A 101 -17.39 2.08 3.48
N GLU A 102 -17.80 1.16 4.38
CA GLU A 102 -18.48 -0.06 3.99
C GLU A 102 -19.80 0.21 3.28
N MET A 103 -20.66 1.09 3.81
CA MET A 103 -21.93 1.43 3.16
C MET A 103 -21.77 2.13 1.80
N LEU A 104 -20.69 2.90 1.62
CA LEU A 104 -20.48 3.69 0.40
C LEU A 104 -19.78 2.91 -0.71
N PHE A 105 -18.86 2.01 -0.36
CA PHE A 105 -17.92 1.42 -1.32
C PHE A 105 -17.92 -0.11 -1.35
N VAL A 106 -18.54 -0.79 -0.38
CA VAL A 106 -18.62 -2.25 -0.34
C VAL A 106 -20.01 -2.69 -0.82
N GLU A 107 -20.20 -2.75 -2.14
CA GLU A 107 -21.49 -2.98 -2.82
C GLU A 107 -22.27 -4.22 -2.34
N ARG A 108 -21.55 -5.23 -1.83
CA ARG A 108 -22.11 -6.55 -1.48
C ARG A 108 -22.80 -6.61 -0.14
N ILE A 109 -22.55 -5.62 0.71
CA ILE A 109 -23.07 -5.63 2.07
C ILE A 109 -24.22 -4.63 2.11
N PRO A 110 -25.47 -5.08 2.32
CA PRO A 110 -26.59 -4.17 2.47
C PRO A 110 -26.34 -3.21 3.64
N SER A 111 -26.60 -1.92 3.46
CA SER A 111 -26.32 -0.90 4.49
C SER A 111 -26.96 -1.23 5.84
N ARG A 112 -28.11 -1.92 5.86
CA ARG A 112 -28.75 -2.40 7.09
C ARG A 112 -27.85 -3.35 7.89
N ALA A 113 -27.15 -4.27 7.23
CA ALA A 113 -26.24 -5.19 7.90
C ALA A 113 -25.05 -4.45 8.52
N THR A 114 -24.49 -3.46 7.81
CA THR A 114 -23.44 -2.57 8.33
C THR A 114 -23.91 -1.79 9.55
N VAL A 115 -25.12 -1.23 9.50
CA VAL A 115 -25.74 -0.51 10.63
C VAL A 115 -25.89 -1.44 11.83
N ASP A 116 -26.49 -2.62 11.65
CA ASP A 116 -26.78 -3.54 12.75
C ASP A 116 -25.48 -4.02 13.43
N GLU A 117 -24.45 -4.38 12.65
CA GLU A 117 -23.16 -4.80 13.22
C GLU A 117 -22.43 -3.64 13.92
N CYS A 118 -22.41 -2.46 13.30
CA CYS A 118 -21.77 -1.29 13.91
C CYS A 118 -22.46 -0.88 15.23
N VAL A 119 -23.79 -0.98 15.31
CA VAL A 119 -24.56 -0.76 16.54
C VAL A 119 -24.22 -1.81 17.60
N SER A 120 -24.03 -3.06 17.19
CA SER A 120 -23.58 -4.14 18.08
C SER A 120 -22.20 -3.85 18.66
N ILE A 121 -21.21 -3.50 17.82
CA ILE A 121 -19.87 -3.09 18.24
C ILE A 121 -19.94 -1.88 19.19
N ALA A 122 -20.72 -0.86 18.83
CA ALA A 122 -20.88 0.34 19.63
C ALA A 122 -21.49 0.06 21.00
N LYS A 123 -22.48 -0.84 21.07
CA LYS A 123 -23.08 -1.29 22.33
C LYS A 123 -22.05 -2.00 23.21
N ARG A 124 -21.23 -2.89 22.63
CA ARG A 124 -20.18 -3.63 23.36
C ARG A 124 -19.07 -2.71 23.89
N ARG A 125 -18.63 -1.72 23.09
CA ARG A 125 -17.47 -0.87 23.43
C ARG A 125 -17.81 0.43 24.16
N PHE A 126 -19.00 0.99 23.94
CA PHE A 126 -19.37 2.33 24.42
C PHE A 126 -20.70 2.36 25.16
N GLY A 127 -21.39 1.23 25.29
CA GLY A 127 -22.68 1.11 25.97
C GLY A 127 -23.89 1.53 25.14
N GLN A 128 -25.07 1.39 25.73
CA GLN A 128 -26.35 1.50 25.02
C GLN A 128 -26.64 2.89 24.44
N ARG A 129 -26.24 3.95 25.13
CA ARG A 129 -26.47 5.32 24.66
C ARG A 129 -25.72 5.59 23.35
N ALA A 130 -24.48 5.12 23.25
CA ALA A 130 -23.69 5.24 22.03
C ALA A 130 -24.29 4.40 20.90
N ALA A 131 -24.75 3.17 21.19
CA ALA A 131 -25.43 2.33 20.21
C ALA A 131 -26.63 3.05 19.56
N GLY A 132 -27.46 3.72 20.36
CA GLY A 132 -28.57 4.55 19.85
C GLY A 132 -28.11 5.71 18.96
N PHE A 133 -27.00 6.37 19.32
CA PHE A 133 -26.38 7.41 18.50
C PHE A 133 -25.90 6.88 17.14
N PHE A 134 -25.12 5.79 17.12
CA PHE A 134 -24.64 5.16 15.89
C PHE A 134 -25.81 4.74 15.00
N ASN A 135 -26.85 4.13 15.58
CA ASN A 135 -28.04 3.73 14.84
C ASN A 135 -28.73 4.93 14.16
N ALA A 136 -28.92 6.03 14.89
CA ALA A 136 -29.56 7.22 14.36
C ALA A 136 -28.75 7.87 13.22
N VAL A 137 -27.44 8.01 13.40
CA VAL A 137 -26.54 8.61 12.41
C VAL A 137 -26.43 7.73 11.17
N LEU A 138 -26.10 6.46 11.34
CA LEU A 138 -25.84 5.55 10.21
C LEU A 138 -27.10 5.25 9.40
N ARG A 139 -28.29 5.19 10.01
CA ARG A 139 -29.56 5.08 9.25
C ARG A 139 -29.82 6.30 8.37
N ARG A 140 -29.39 7.49 8.79
CA ARG A 140 -29.53 8.70 7.96
C ARG A 140 -28.54 8.66 6.80
N ILE A 141 -27.29 8.29 7.06
CA ILE A 141 -26.26 8.11 6.03
C ILE A 141 -26.66 7.03 5.01
N ALA A 142 -27.17 5.88 5.47
CA ALA A 142 -27.59 4.78 4.61
C ALA A 142 -28.63 5.18 3.56
N ARG A 143 -29.52 6.15 3.88
CA ARG A 143 -30.52 6.67 2.92
C ARG A 143 -29.91 7.55 1.83
N GLU A 144 -28.74 8.11 2.07
CA GLU A 144 -28.04 9.03 1.16
C GLU A 144 -26.73 8.42 0.63
N ALA A 145 -26.50 7.11 0.83
CA ALA A 145 -25.23 6.45 0.55
C ALA A 145 -24.76 6.65 -0.90
N SER A 146 -25.61 6.35 -1.89
CA SER A 146 -25.26 6.55 -3.31
C SER A 146 -24.83 7.99 -3.59
N ARG A 147 -25.61 8.98 -3.12
CA ARG A 147 -25.32 10.40 -3.30
C ARG A 147 -23.99 10.81 -2.65
N LEU A 148 -23.68 10.27 -1.47
CA LEU A 148 -22.42 10.56 -0.77
C LEU A 148 -21.22 9.95 -1.50
N ALA A 149 -21.36 8.72 -2.01
CA ALA A 149 -20.32 8.07 -2.81
C ALA A 149 -20.04 8.87 -4.10
N ASP A 150 -21.09 9.27 -4.82
CA ASP A 150 -20.96 10.11 -6.02
C ASP A 150 -20.31 11.45 -5.70
N GLY A 151 -20.71 12.09 -4.59
CA GLY A 151 -20.13 13.35 -4.15
C GLY A 151 -18.64 13.24 -3.75
N ILE A 152 -18.19 12.10 -3.24
CA ILE A 152 -16.77 11.84 -3.02
C ILE A 152 -16.04 11.73 -4.36
N HIS A 153 -16.56 10.93 -5.30
CA HIS A 153 -15.95 10.78 -6.63
C HIS A 153 -15.86 12.11 -7.38
N GLU A 154 -16.92 12.94 -7.33
CA GLU A 154 -16.96 14.25 -7.96
C GLU A 154 -15.92 15.22 -7.37
N ARG A 155 -15.81 15.29 -6.04
CA ARG A 155 -14.80 16.16 -5.38
C ARG A 155 -13.38 15.80 -5.81
N ILE A 156 -13.10 14.51 -5.87
CA ILE A 156 -11.79 14.00 -6.29
C ILE A 156 -11.53 14.30 -7.76
N SER A 157 -12.51 14.08 -8.64
CA SER A 157 -12.35 14.27 -10.08
C SER A 157 -12.16 15.75 -10.44
N HIS A 158 -12.79 16.65 -9.68
CA HIS A 158 -12.69 18.09 -9.82
C HIS A 158 -11.39 18.71 -9.28
N LEU A 159 -10.53 17.92 -8.60
CA LEU A 159 -9.20 18.39 -8.22
C LEU A 159 -8.43 18.85 -9.47
N SER A 160 -8.01 20.11 -9.46
CA SER A 160 -7.39 20.76 -10.61
C SER A 160 -6.38 21.80 -10.17
N ALA A 161 -5.83 22.55 -11.13
CA ALA A 161 -4.86 23.62 -10.87
C ALA A 161 -5.42 24.78 -10.02
N SER A 162 -6.76 24.93 -9.95
CA SER A 162 -7.42 25.97 -9.15
C SER A 162 -7.82 25.50 -7.75
N SER A 163 -7.65 24.21 -7.42
CA SER A 163 -7.95 23.68 -6.09
C SER A 163 -6.99 24.25 -5.04
N THR A 164 -7.51 24.52 -3.85
CA THR A 164 -6.66 24.99 -2.75
C THR A 164 -5.86 23.85 -2.13
N SER A 165 -4.84 24.17 -1.34
CA SER A 165 -4.10 23.14 -0.60
C SER A 165 -4.98 22.43 0.43
N GLU A 166 -6.02 23.09 0.96
CA GLU A 166 -7.03 22.45 1.83
C GLU A 166 -7.89 21.43 1.07
N ASP A 167 -8.32 21.74 -0.15
CA ASP A 167 -9.06 20.79 -0.99
C ASP A 167 -8.21 19.55 -1.31
N ILE A 168 -6.94 19.78 -1.63
CA ILE A 168 -5.95 18.72 -1.89
C ILE A 168 -5.74 17.86 -0.63
N ALA A 169 -5.59 18.48 0.54
CA ALA A 169 -5.42 17.78 1.81
C ALA A 169 -6.64 16.91 2.14
N LEU A 170 -7.83 17.49 2.03
CA LEU A 170 -9.11 16.82 2.27
C LEU A 170 -9.29 15.61 1.36
N CYS A 171 -9.12 15.77 0.05
CA CYS A 171 -9.35 14.70 -0.92
C CYS A 171 -8.29 13.60 -0.84
N GLY A 172 -7.04 13.93 -0.49
CA GLY A 172 -5.97 12.96 -0.32
C GLY A 172 -5.94 12.26 1.03
N SER A 173 -6.78 12.70 1.97
CA SER A 173 -6.65 12.33 3.39
C SER A 173 -5.23 12.50 3.92
N ILE A 174 -4.56 13.58 3.51
CA ILE A 174 -3.19 13.89 3.91
C ILE A 174 -3.14 15.07 4.88
N PRO A 175 -2.09 15.21 5.70
CA PRO A 175 -1.91 16.39 6.54
C PRO A 175 -1.86 17.69 5.71
N PRO A 176 -2.43 18.82 6.19
CA PRO A 176 -2.43 20.10 5.45
C PRO A 176 -1.04 20.54 5.01
N TRP A 177 -0.03 20.41 5.89
CA TRP A 177 1.35 20.77 5.58
C TRP A 177 1.91 19.99 4.38
N LEU A 178 1.49 18.73 4.16
CA LEU A 178 1.99 17.91 3.04
C LEU A 178 1.39 18.38 1.71
N ALA A 179 0.11 18.78 1.72
CA ALA A 179 -0.52 19.39 0.57
C ALA A 179 0.17 20.71 0.22
N GLU A 180 0.39 21.60 1.18
CA GLU A 180 1.12 22.86 0.99
C GLU A 180 2.56 22.61 0.49
N HIS A 181 3.24 21.62 1.05
CA HIS A 181 4.58 21.23 0.63
C HIS A 181 4.61 20.76 -0.83
N TRP A 182 3.68 19.91 -1.26
CA TRP A 182 3.61 19.51 -2.68
C TRP A 182 3.18 20.64 -3.60
N SER A 183 2.21 21.47 -3.18
CA SER A 183 1.75 22.63 -3.96
C SER A 183 2.87 23.64 -4.18
N SER A 184 3.70 23.91 -3.17
CA SER A 184 4.83 24.84 -3.27
C SER A 184 5.98 24.33 -4.14
N HIS A 185 6.27 23.03 -4.11
CA HIS A 185 7.41 22.46 -4.85
C HIS A 185 7.07 22.04 -6.28
N TYR A 186 5.84 21.54 -6.52
CA TYR A 186 5.44 20.98 -7.81
C TYR A 186 4.36 21.80 -8.52
N GLY A 187 3.76 22.78 -7.85
CA GLY A 187 2.59 23.51 -8.31
C GLY A 187 1.27 22.77 -8.03
N GLN A 188 0.17 23.52 -8.00
CA GLN A 188 -1.16 22.99 -7.63
C GLN A 188 -1.63 21.87 -8.55
N ALA A 189 -1.43 22.01 -9.86
CA ALA A 189 -1.86 21.00 -10.84
C ALA A 189 -1.20 19.63 -10.60
N VAL A 190 0.10 19.63 -10.27
CA VAL A 190 0.83 18.39 -10.00
C VAL A 190 0.47 17.83 -8.64
N ALA A 191 0.33 18.66 -7.61
CA ALA A 191 -0.12 18.24 -6.28
C ALA A 191 -1.51 17.59 -6.32
N ALA A 192 -2.46 18.19 -7.04
CA ALA A 192 -3.77 17.61 -7.30
C ALA A 192 -3.67 16.25 -8.01
N SER A 193 -2.79 16.13 -9.01
CA SER A 193 -2.55 14.87 -9.72
C SER A 193 -1.97 13.78 -8.83
N ILE A 194 -1.01 14.13 -7.96
CA ILE A 194 -0.43 13.22 -6.96
C ILE A 194 -1.54 12.68 -6.06
N VAL A 195 -2.36 13.57 -5.50
CA VAL A 195 -3.45 13.19 -4.59
C VAL A 195 -4.48 12.28 -5.25
N ARG A 196 -4.88 12.55 -6.50
CA ARG A 196 -5.75 11.63 -7.27
C ARG A 196 -5.16 10.23 -7.43
N GLY A 197 -3.83 10.10 -7.39
CA GLY A 197 -3.13 8.81 -7.40
C GLY A 197 -3.09 8.09 -6.04
N LEU A 198 -3.36 8.77 -4.92
CA LEU A 198 -3.26 8.19 -3.57
C LEU A 198 -4.51 7.41 -3.14
N ILE A 199 -5.66 7.83 -3.64
CA ILE A 199 -6.99 7.33 -3.24
C ILE A 199 -7.30 5.92 -3.76
N HIS A 200 -6.56 5.44 -4.76
CA HIS A 200 -6.76 4.13 -5.36
C HIS A 200 -5.64 3.18 -5.00
N ALA A 201 -5.94 1.88 -4.95
CA ALA A 201 -4.90 0.87 -4.83
C ALA A 201 -4.00 0.94 -6.07
N PRO A 202 -2.67 1.06 -5.91
CA PRO A 202 -1.77 1.10 -7.05
C PRO A 202 -1.83 -0.24 -7.80
N ARG A 203 -1.78 -0.17 -9.14
CA ARG A 203 -1.71 -1.37 -9.98
C ARG A 203 -0.56 -2.27 -9.52
N PRO A 204 -0.85 -3.56 -9.26
CA PRO A 204 0.20 -4.53 -8.97
C PRO A 204 1.18 -4.62 -10.14
N CYS A 205 2.47 -4.69 -9.81
CA CYS A 205 3.56 -4.52 -10.75
C CYS A 205 4.65 -5.54 -10.46
N TRP A 206 5.07 -6.26 -11.49
CA TRP A 206 6.10 -7.29 -11.41
C TRP A 206 7.26 -6.96 -12.34
N ARG A 207 8.41 -7.53 -12.02
CA ARG A 207 9.60 -7.63 -12.85
C ARG A 207 9.84 -9.09 -13.18
N VAL A 208 10.12 -9.42 -14.44
CA VAL A 208 10.58 -10.76 -14.83
C VAL A 208 12.03 -10.97 -14.42
N ASN A 209 12.37 -12.18 -13.99
CA ASN A 209 13.74 -12.55 -13.67
C ASN A 209 14.55 -12.75 -14.96
N THR A 210 15.36 -11.76 -15.31
CA THR A 210 16.17 -11.77 -16.55
C THR A 210 17.37 -12.71 -16.50
N ALA A 211 17.70 -13.30 -15.35
CA ALA A 211 18.72 -14.35 -15.27
C ALA A 211 18.25 -15.67 -15.88
N ARG A 212 16.93 -15.84 -16.09
CA ARG A 212 16.35 -17.02 -16.75
C ARG A 212 16.38 -16.85 -18.25
N SER A 213 16.85 -17.84 -18.99
CA SER A 213 16.88 -17.82 -20.46
C SER A 213 15.50 -17.57 -21.10
N CYS A 214 14.42 -18.04 -20.46
CA CYS A 214 13.04 -17.92 -20.94
C CYS A 214 12.34 -16.59 -20.59
N TRP A 215 13.04 -15.60 -20.02
CA TRP A 215 12.37 -14.37 -19.53
C TRP A 215 11.60 -13.62 -20.62
N ASN A 216 12.08 -13.64 -21.86
CA ASN A 216 11.42 -13.00 -23.00
C ASN A 216 10.07 -13.66 -23.33
N GLU A 217 10.03 -14.99 -23.32
CA GLU A 217 8.83 -15.78 -23.55
C GLU A 217 7.82 -15.57 -22.43
N LEU A 218 8.28 -15.55 -21.17
CA LEU A 218 7.45 -15.25 -20.01
C LEU A 218 6.85 -13.84 -20.06
N MET A 219 7.63 -12.85 -20.50
CA MET A 219 7.11 -11.50 -20.71
C MET A 219 6.03 -11.49 -21.79
N ALA A 220 6.27 -12.13 -22.94
CA ALA A 220 5.29 -12.23 -24.02
C ALA A 220 4.00 -12.94 -23.56
N GLU A 221 4.12 -14.02 -22.79
CA GLU A 221 2.99 -14.71 -22.17
C GLU A 221 2.19 -13.75 -21.28
N CYS A 222 2.84 -13.05 -20.35
CA CYS A 222 2.15 -12.11 -19.45
C CYS A 222 1.41 -11.01 -20.21
N LEU A 223 2.01 -10.48 -21.28
CA LEU A 223 1.37 -9.47 -22.12
C LEU A 223 0.17 -10.04 -22.88
N SER A 224 0.23 -11.30 -23.33
CA SER A 224 -0.90 -11.97 -23.98
C SER A 224 -2.09 -12.20 -23.02
N LEU A 225 -1.82 -12.28 -21.71
CA LEU A 225 -2.83 -12.37 -20.66
C LEU A 225 -3.41 -11.00 -20.23
N GLY A 226 -3.14 -9.93 -21.00
CA GLY A 226 -3.66 -8.59 -20.73
C GLY A 226 -2.84 -7.78 -19.72
N CYS A 227 -1.63 -8.21 -19.36
CA CYS A 227 -0.69 -7.34 -18.66
C CYS A 227 -0.16 -6.24 -19.59
N GLU A 228 0.27 -5.13 -19.00
CA GLU A 228 0.80 -3.98 -19.74
C GLU A 228 2.28 -3.77 -19.40
N ARG A 229 3.14 -3.68 -20.41
CA ARG A 229 4.57 -3.42 -20.19
C ARG A 229 4.77 -2.05 -19.54
N CYS A 230 5.50 -2.01 -18.43
CA CYS A 230 5.70 -0.79 -17.64
C CYS A 230 7.16 -0.33 -17.55
N ALA A 231 8.10 -1.25 -17.82
CA ALA A 231 9.54 -1.06 -17.82
C ALA A 231 10.17 -2.09 -18.78
N PRO A 232 11.48 -2.01 -19.11
CA PRO A 232 12.13 -2.99 -20.00
C PRO A 232 11.86 -4.44 -19.60
N HIS A 233 11.90 -4.75 -18.30
CA HIS A 233 11.67 -6.09 -17.75
C HIS A 233 10.44 -6.14 -16.83
N GLY A 234 9.50 -5.21 -16.99
CA GLY A 234 8.40 -5.02 -16.06
C GLY A 234 7.04 -4.95 -16.70
N PHE A 235 6.02 -5.39 -15.97
CA PHE A 235 4.63 -5.26 -16.39
C PHE A 235 3.70 -4.94 -15.22
N PHE A 236 2.59 -4.28 -15.53
CA PHE A 236 1.44 -4.11 -14.65
C PHE A 236 0.43 -5.21 -14.91
N ALA A 237 -0.19 -5.72 -13.84
CA ALA A 237 -1.46 -6.42 -14.00
C ALA A 237 -2.55 -5.44 -14.51
N PRO A 238 -3.56 -5.96 -15.22
CA PRO A 238 -4.78 -5.22 -15.55
C PRO A 238 -5.45 -4.68 -14.28
N PHE A 239 -6.21 -3.60 -14.43
CA PHE A 239 -7.03 -3.10 -13.32
C PHE A 239 -8.12 -4.13 -12.98
N ALA A 240 -8.51 -4.16 -11.70
CA ALA A 240 -9.60 -5.03 -11.30
C ALA A 240 -10.89 -4.65 -12.03
N GLY A 241 -11.55 -5.63 -12.65
CA GLY A 241 -12.79 -5.42 -13.41
C GLY A 241 -12.63 -4.92 -14.85
N THR A 242 -11.40 -4.85 -15.40
CA THR A 242 -11.21 -4.60 -16.84
C THR A 242 -11.22 -5.88 -17.68
N MET A 243 -11.48 -7.03 -17.05
CA MET A 243 -11.61 -8.32 -17.71
C MET A 243 -12.65 -9.19 -16.95
N PRO A 244 -13.23 -10.20 -17.62
CA PRO A 244 -14.09 -11.19 -16.98
C PRO A 244 -13.44 -11.86 -15.76
N ALA A 245 -14.28 -12.24 -14.78
CA ALA A 245 -13.82 -12.70 -13.47
C ALA A 245 -12.99 -14.00 -13.53
N ASP A 246 -13.40 -14.93 -14.38
CA ASP A 246 -12.72 -16.20 -14.65
C ASP A 246 -11.31 -16.01 -15.22
N MET A 247 -11.17 -15.11 -16.21
CA MET A 247 -9.87 -14.74 -16.76
C MET A 247 -9.00 -14.03 -15.72
N GLN A 248 -9.61 -13.19 -14.88
CA GLN A 248 -8.90 -12.50 -13.81
C GLN A 248 -8.34 -13.48 -12.78
N ASP A 249 -9.14 -14.45 -12.33
CA ASP A 249 -8.71 -15.44 -11.34
C ASP A 249 -7.59 -16.33 -11.90
N THR A 250 -7.73 -16.78 -13.15
CA THR A 250 -6.68 -17.54 -13.86
C THR A 250 -5.37 -16.74 -13.94
N LEU A 251 -5.44 -15.45 -14.27
CA LEU A 251 -4.27 -14.58 -14.30
C LEU A 251 -3.63 -14.47 -12.91
N TRP A 252 -4.41 -14.30 -11.85
CA TRP A 252 -3.90 -14.22 -10.49
C TRP A 252 -3.18 -15.50 -10.07
N GLU A 253 -3.79 -16.66 -10.28
CA GLU A 253 -3.18 -17.97 -10.01
C GLU A 253 -1.85 -18.12 -10.75
N ARG A 254 -1.83 -17.75 -12.04
CA ARG A 254 -0.61 -17.78 -12.85
C ARG A 254 0.47 -16.85 -12.31
N LEU A 255 0.15 -15.60 -12.00
CA LEU A 255 1.10 -14.64 -11.43
C LEU A 255 1.63 -15.08 -10.06
N HIS A 256 0.79 -15.68 -9.24
CA HIS A 256 1.20 -16.26 -7.95
C HIS A 256 2.14 -17.45 -8.14
N ALA A 257 1.88 -18.33 -9.10
CA ALA A 257 2.78 -19.45 -9.43
C ALA A 257 4.13 -18.95 -9.98
N LEU A 258 4.13 -17.93 -10.84
CA LEU A 258 5.35 -17.30 -11.35
C LEU A 258 6.16 -16.62 -10.23
N GLU A 259 5.48 -15.98 -9.27
CA GLU A 259 6.13 -15.36 -8.11
C GLU A 259 6.71 -16.44 -7.19
N ALA A 260 5.95 -17.48 -6.85
CA ALA A 260 6.42 -18.59 -6.01
C ALA A 260 7.63 -19.32 -6.60
N SER A 261 7.63 -19.51 -7.93
CA SER A 261 8.74 -20.18 -8.64
C SER A 261 9.96 -19.30 -8.88
N GLY A 262 9.94 -18.02 -8.50
CA GLY A 262 11.06 -17.09 -8.73
C GLY A 262 11.19 -16.55 -10.16
N ALA A 263 10.21 -16.82 -11.03
CA ALA A 263 10.18 -16.32 -12.40
C ALA A 263 9.90 -14.81 -12.46
N VAL A 264 9.18 -14.29 -11.48
CA VAL A 264 8.90 -12.85 -11.33
C VAL A 264 9.08 -12.38 -9.88
N SER A 265 9.20 -11.06 -9.70
CA SER A 265 9.19 -10.40 -8.38
C SER A 265 8.33 -9.14 -8.40
N ARG A 266 7.56 -8.91 -7.33
CA ARG A 266 6.83 -7.64 -7.15
C ARG A 266 7.80 -6.48 -6.98
N GLN A 267 7.73 -5.50 -7.87
CA GLN A 267 8.56 -4.29 -7.80
C GLN A 267 7.86 -3.13 -8.50
N GLY A 268 7.84 -1.95 -7.89
CA GLY A 268 7.22 -0.78 -8.52
C GLY A 268 8.01 -0.28 -9.74
N LYS A 269 7.31 0.15 -10.80
CA LYS A 269 7.88 0.71 -12.03
C LYS A 269 9.07 1.67 -11.80
N PRO A 270 9.00 2.67 -10.90
CA PRO A 270 10.14 3.59 -10.72
C PRO A 270 11.43 2.88 -10.29
N SER A 271 11.34 1.88 -9.40
CA SER A 271 12.49 1.09 -8.97
C SER A 271 13.05 0.22 -10.10
N GLN A 272 12.18 -0.31 -10.97
CA GLN A 272 12.61 -1.10 -12.12
C GLN A 272 13.36 -0.25 -13.15
N VAL A 273 12.86 0.96 -13.43
CA VAL A 273 13.49 1.89 -14.38
C VAL A 273 14.87 2.33 -13.88
N VAL A 274 14.98 2.70 -12.59
CA VAL A 274 16.28 3.06 -11.99
C VAL A 274 17.25 1.88 -12.05
N ALA A 275 16.81 0.68 -11.70
CA ALA A 275 17.68 -0.50 -11.75
C ALA A 275 18.16 -0.81 -13.17
N ALA A 276 17.30 -0.68 -14.19
CA ALA A 276 17.68 -0.88 -15.58
C ALA A 276 18.69 0.16 -16.07
N ASP A 277 18.52 1.44 -15.72
CA ASP A 277 19.48 2.50 -16.06
C ASP A 277 20.85 2.25 -15.41
N VAL A 278 20.85 1.94 -14.11
CA VAL A 278 22.08 1.63 -13.37
C VAL A 278 22.76 0.39 -13.94
N ALA A 279 22.02 -0.68 -14.26
CA ALA A 279 22.57 -1.87 -14.89
C ALA A 279 23.24 -1.56 -16.23
N GLY A 280 22.57 -0.80 -17.11
CA GLY A 280 23.15 -0.40 -18.38
C GLY A 280 24.42 0.45 -18.26
N ARG A 281 24.55 1.26 -17.19
CA ARG A 281 25.80 1.97 -16.89
C ARG A 281 26.88 1.02 -16.38
N MET A 282 26.55 0.12 -15.46
CA MET A 282 27.50 -0.82 -14.84
C MET A 282 28.07 -1.83 -15.82
N ILE A 283 27.26 -2.35 -16.76
CA ILE A 283 27.71 -3.29 -17.79
C ILE A 283 28.75 -2.64 -18.72
N ARG A 284 28.63 -1.33 -18.99
CA ARG A 284 29.60 -0.57 -19.79
C ARG A 284 30.83 -0.16 -18.98
N PHE A 285 30.65 0.06 -17.68
CA PHE A 285 31.71 0.52 -16.79
C PHE A 285 32.72 -0.60 -16.52
N ARG A 286 34.01 -0.33 -16.80
CA ARG A 286 35.11 -1.31 -16.66
C ARG A 286 34.81 -2.67 -17.31
N GLY A 287 34.17 -2.66 -18.49
CA GLY A 287 33.82 -3.87 -19.22
C GLY A 287 32.86 -4.81 -18.47
N GLY A 288 32.08 -4.31 -17.51
CA GLY A 288 31.13 -5.09 -16.73
C GLY A 288 31.72 -5.80 -15.50
N HIS A 289 33.03 -5.66 -15.25
CA HIS A 289 33.70 -6.32 -14.12
C HIS A 289 33.70 -5.50 -12.82
N ALA A 290 33.22 -4.26 -12.88
CA ALA A 290 33.15 -3.36 -11.73
C ALA A 290 32.26 -3.94 -10.61
N GLY A 291 32.84 -4.08 -9.42
CA GLY A 291 32.12 -4.47 -8.21
C GLY A 291 31.28 -3.31 -7.66
N LEU A 292 29.98 -3.55 -7.55
CA LEU A 292 29.01 -2.61 -6.97
C LEU A 292 28.74 -2.92 -5.49
N TRP A 293 28.67 -1.88 -4.67
CA TRP A 293 28.08 -1.96 -3.33
C TRP A 293 26.69 -1.32 -3.32
N ASP A 294 25.67 -2.08 -2.95
CA ASP A 294 24.32 -1.57 -2.66
C ASP A 294 24.22 -1.26 -1.15
N CYS A 295 24.36 0.01 -0.79
CA CYS A 295 24.60 0.40 0.60
C CYS A 295 23.36 0.57 1.47
N CYS A 296 22.17 0.53 0.87
CA CYS A 296 20.87 0.62 1.54
C CYS A 296 19.91 -0.38 0.90
N CYS A 297 20.32 -1.65 0.83
CA CYS A 297 19.68 -2.63 -0.04
C CYS A 297 18.24 -2.99 0.36
N GLY A 298 17.83 -2.68 1.59
CA GLY A 298 16.52 -3.05 2.11
C GLY A 298 16.30 -4.55 2.02
N ARG A 299 15.16 -4.94 1.45
CA ARG A 299 14.83 -6.36 1.19
C ARG A 299 15.50 -6.93 -0.08
N GLY A 300 16.42 -6.20 -0.72
CA GLY A 300 17.19 -6.71 -1.86
C GLY A 300 16.50 -6.63 -3.22
N GLY A 301 15.34 -5.98 -3.34
CA GLY A 301 14.60 -5.94 -4.60
C GLY A 301 15.35 -5.27 -5.75
N LYS A 302 16.09 -4.19 -5.47
CA LYS A 302 16.95 -3.50 -6.46
C LYS A 302 18.26 -4.24 -6.68
N THR A 303 18.86 -4.78 -5.62
CA THR A 303 20.03 -5.67 -5.67
C THR A 303 19.79 -6.83 -6.63
N ALA A 304 18.68 -7.55 -6.45
CA ALA A 304 18.27 -8.63 -7.35
C ALA A 304 18.04 -8.12 -8.78
N ALA A 305 17.39 -6.96 -8.96
CA ALA A 305 17.15 -6.38 -10.29
C ALA A 305 18.45 -6.14 -11.08
N LEU A 306 19.49 -5.71 -10.37
CA LEU A 306 20.80 -5.44 -10.95
C LEU A 306 21.50 -6.76 -11.29
N MET A 307 21.52 -7.72 -10.37
CA MET A 307 22.18 -9.01 -10.56
C MET A 307 21.53 -9.87 -11.64
N GLU A 308 20.19 -9.83 -11.76
CA GLU A 308 19.47 -10.49 -12.85
C GLU A 308 19.88 -9.97 -14.24
N GLN A 309 20.38 -8.74 -14.33
CA GLN A 309 20.89 -8.12 -15.56
C GLN A 309 22.42 -8.29 -15.71
N GLY A 310 23.06 -9.10 -14.85
CA GLY A 310 24.49 -9.38 -14.93
C GLY A 310 25.39 -8.38 -14.20
N VAL A 311 24.84 -7.45 -13.42
CA VAL A 311 25.65 -6.53 -12.60
C VAL A 311 26.33 -7.30 -11.47
N ARG A 312 27.64 -7.12 -11.31
CA ARG A 312 28.42 -7.71 -10.24
C ARG A 312 28.26 -6.94 -8.93
N VAL A 313 27.18 -7.20 -8.19
CA VAL A 313 27.01 -6.70 -6.83
C VAL A 313 27.86 -7.54 -5.88
N ILE A 314 28.86 -6.92 -5.25
CA ILE A 314 29.80 -7.60 -4.36
C ILE A 314 29.41 -7.50 -2.89
N LEU A 315 28.72 -6.41 -2.51
CA LEU A 315 28.24 -6.17 -1.16
C LEU A 315 26.83 -5.57 -1.20
N ALA A 316 25.96 -6.07 -0.33
CA ALA A 316 24.68 -5.46 -0.01
C ALA A 316 24.62 -5.21 1.51
N SER A 317 24.25 -4.00 1.93
CA SER A 317 24.16 -3.65 3.35
C SER A 317 22.86 -2.93 3.72
N ASP A 318 22.36 -3.23 4.90
CA ASP A 318 21.22 -2.55 5.54
C ASP A 318 21.35 -2.73 7.07
N PRO A 319 20.98 -1.75 7.91
CA PRO A 319 21.04 -1.89 9.37
C PRO A 319 20.02 -2.90 9.93
N SER A 320 18.95 -3.21 9.19
CA SER A 320 17.86 -4.09 9.65
C SER A 320 18.15 -5.56 9.34
N SER A 321 18.32 -6.38 10.40
CA SER A 321 18.47 -7.84 10.26
C SER A 321 17.29 -8.49 9.52
N PHE A 322 16.06 -8.09 9.88
CA PHE A 322 14.85 -8.59 9.24
C PHE A 322 14.84 -8.36 7.72
N ARG A 323 15.26 -7.17 7.26
CA ARG A 323 15.31 -6.89 5.81
C ARG A 323 16.36 -7.73 5.09
N LEU A 324 17.49 -7.97 5.75
CA LEU A 324 18.57 -8.81 5.21
C LEU A 324 18.19 -10.29 5.16
N GLU A 325 17.44 -10.80 6.14
CA GLU A 325 16.85 -12.14 6.08
C GLU A 325 15.87 -12.27 4.90
N GLU A 326 15.02 -11.27 4.67
CA GLU A 326 14.11 -11.24 3.52
C GLU A 326 14.87 -11.15 2.18
N LEU A 327 15.99 -10.43 2.13
CA LEU A 327 16.89 -10.43 0.98
C LEU A 327 17.40 -11.85 0.70
N GLN A 328 17.94 -12.54 1.69
CA GLN A 328 18.45 -13.90 1.50
C GLN A 328 17.36 -14.87 1.00
N LYS A 329 16.15 -14.81 1.58
CA LYS A 329 14.99 -15.58 1.11
C LYS A 329 14.63 -15.25 -0.33
N GLN A 330 14.66 -13.96 -0.69
CA GLN A 330 14.38 -13.52 -2.06
C GLN A 330 15.39 -14.09 -3.05
N PHE A 331 16.69 -14.03 -2.74
CA PHE A 331 17.75 -14.58 -3.60
C PHE A 331 17.64 -16.10 -3.75
N CYS A 332 17.32 -16.82 -2.67
CA CYS A 332 17.04 -18.25 -2.70
C CYS A 332 15.83 -18.57 -3.61
N ARG A 333 14.73 -17.82 -3.49
CA ARG A 333 13.53 -18.01 -4.33
C ARG A 333 13.80 -17.72 -5.80
N LEU A 334 14.57 -16.68 -6.09
CA LEU A 334 14.91 -16.26 -7.44
C LEU A 334 15.90 -17.20 -8.14
N ASP A 335 16.57 -18.07 -7.38
CA ASP A 335 17.63 -18.96 -7.86
C ASP A 335 18.78 -18.19 -8.52
N ILE A 336 19.25 -17.14 -7.84
CA ILE A 336 20.41 -16.34 -8.26
C ILE A 336 21.43 -16.24 -7.10
N PRO A 337 22.75 -16.11 -7.39
CA PRO A 337 23.76 -16.01 -6.35
C PRO A 337 23.51 -14.82 -5.41
N CYS A 338 23.54 -15.05 -4.11
CA CYS A 338 23.42 -14.00 -3.10
C CYS A 338 24.75 -13.24 -2.96
N PRO A 339 24.76 -11.88 -2.97
CA PRO A 339 25.97 -11.11 -2.72
C PRO A 339 26.43 -11.28 -1.27
N SER A 340 27.63 -10.77 -0.94
CA SER A 340 28.01 -10.66 0.48
C SER A 340 27.04 -9.70 1.17
N VAL A 341 26.53 -10.09 2.33
CA VAL A 341 25.57 -9.29 3.10
C VAL A 341 26.22 -8.78 4.37
N LEU A 342 26.04 -7.48 4.67
CA LEU A 342 26.58 -6.87 5.89
C LEU A 342 25.50 -6.07 6.63
N ARG A 343 25.30 -6.37 7.91
CA ARG A 343 24.37 -5.65 8.78
C ARG A 343 25.05 -4.44 9.41
N ASN A 344 25.11 -3.35 8.67
CA ASN A 344 25.62 -2.08 9.14
C ASN A 344 24.87 -0.93 8.47
N ALA A 345 24.88 0.24 9.12
CA ALA A 345 24.56 1.47 8.43
C ALA A 345 25.64 1.79 7.40
N ALA A 346 25.26 2.39 6.26
CA ALA A 346 26.21 2.71 5.19
C ALA A 346 27.38 3.58 5.70
N GLN A 347 27.10 4.52 6.61
CA GLN A 347 28.08 5.45 7.18
C GLN A 347 29.12 4.75 8.08
N GLU A 348 28.84 3.55 8.58
CA GLU A 348 29.74 2.81 9.49
C GLU A 348 30.75 1.94 8.72
N ILE A 349 30.54 1.72 7.42
CA ILE A 349 31.40 0.87 6.61
C ILE A 349 32.60 1.68 6.15
N THR A 350 33.74 1.48 6.83
CA THR A 350 35.00 2.16 6.58
C THR A 350 36.10 1.19 6.12
N GLY A 351 37.18 1.71 5.54
CA GLY A 351 38.34 0.91 5.13
C GLY A 351 38.11 -0.03 3.94
N ARG A 352 37.01 0.15 3.18
CA ARG A 352 36.71 -0.60 1.96
C ARG A 352 36.58 0.36 0.78
N SER A 353 37.03 -0.07 -0.39
CA SER A 353 36.85 0.62 -1.67
C SER A 353 36.03 -0.24 -2.63
N PHE A 354 35.12 0.41 -3.36
CA PHE A 354 34.27 -0.23 -4.36
C PHE A 354 34.44 0.50 -5.70
N ASP A 355 34.26 -0.21 -6.81
CA ASP A 355 34.31 0.41 -8.14
C ASP A 355 33.14 1.38 -8.34
N ALA A 356 31.98 1.04 -7.75
CA ALA A 356 30.80 1.88 -7.72
C ALA A 356 30.01 1.64 -6.42
N VAL A 357 29.24 2.65 -6.01
CA VAL A 357 28.30 2.57 -4.88
C VAL A 357 26.92 2.98 -5.37
N PHE A 358 25.92 2.15 -5.12
CA PHE A 358 24.52 2.44 -5.37
C PHE A 358 23.82 2.76 -4.05
N VAL A 359 23.20 3.94 -4.00
CA VAL A 359 22.56 4.48 -2.80
C VAL A 359 21.07 4.61 -3.03
N ASP A 360 20.29 3.63 -2.58
CA ASP A 360 18.83 3.74 -2.42
C ASP A 360 18.52 4.33 -1.04
N ALA A 361 18.80 5.62 -0.88
CA ALA A 361 18.83 6.27 0.43
C ALA A 361 17.50 6.11 1.20
N PRO A 362 17.54 5.91 2.54
CA PRO A 362 16.33 5.89 3.34
C PRO A 362 15.57 7.21 3.17
N CYS A 363 14.28 7.15 2.83
CA CYS A 363 13.46 8.33 2.54
C CYS A 363 12.18 8.35 3.39
N SER A 364 11.45 9.47 3.35
CA SER A 364 10.19 9.64 4.08
C SER A 364 9.06 8.73 3.58
N GLY A 365 9.20 8.13 2.40
CA GLY A 365 8.17 7.26 1.82
C GLY A 365 6.93 7.98 1.29
N THR A 366 6.94 9.31 1.21
CA THR A 366 5.82 10.14 0.69
C THR A 366 5.37 9.71 -0.71
N GLY A 367 6.30 9.31 -1.58
CA GLY A 367 5.99 8.77 -2.92
C GLY A 367 5.36 7.38 -2.92
N THR A 368 5.19 6.74 -1.77
CA THR A 368 4.61 5.39 -1.62
C THR A 368 3.29 5.38 -0.87
N VAL A 369 2.74 6.54 -0.49
CA VAL A 369 1.51 6.67 0.31
C VAL A 369 0.32 5.93 -0.33
N ALA A 370 0.20 5.89 -1.66
CA ALA A 370 -0.86 5.10 -2.32
C ALA A 370 -0.83 3.61 -1.95
N ARG A 371 0.39 3.06 -1.78
CA ARG A 371 0.63 1.67 -1.40
C ARG A 371 0.62 1.48 0.12
N ASN A 372 1.14 2.45 0.85
CA ASN A 372 1.29 2.43 2.30
C ASN A 372 0.57 3.66 2.89
N PRO A 373 -0.78 3.69 2.88
CA PRO A 373 -1.52 4.87 3.31
C PRO A 373 -1.41 5.12 4.81
N GLU A 374 -0.98 4.14 5.60
CA GLU A 374 -0.68 4.32 7.02
C GLU A 374 0.45 5.32 7.28
N LEU A 375 1.33 5.57 6.30
CA LEU A 375 2.45 6.49 6.45
C LEU A 375 1.99 7.92 6.76
N ILE A 376 0.78 8.32 6.37
CA ILE A 376 0.24 9.67 6.63
C ILE A 376 0.22 10.04 8.11
N PHE A 377 0.11 9.06 9.02
CA PHE A 377 0.12 9.29 10.46
C PHE A 377 1.51 9.56 11.03
N ARG A 378 2.56 9.17 10.30
CA ARG A 378 3.96 9.29 10.72
C ARG A 378 4.65 10.51 10.11
N LEU A 379 4.13 10.97 8.98
CA LEU A 379 4.73 12.07 8.23
C LEU A 379 4.57 13.38 9.00
N SER A 380 5.70 14.02 9.28
CA SER A 380 5.77 15.40 9.79
C SER A 380 6.92 16.18 9.14
N PRO A 381 6.91 17.52 9.19
CA PRO A 381 8.04 18.34 8.74
C PRO A 381 9.36 17.97 9.44
N GLU A 382 9.31 17.66 10.73
CA GLU A 382 10.47 17.24 11.53
C GLU A 382 11.01 15.89 11.03
N MET A 383 10.12 14.94 10.72
CA MET A 383 10.51 13.65 10.14
C MET A 383 11.23 13.83 8.80
N ILE A 384 10.73 14.70 7.92
CA ILE A 384 11.38 14.99 6.64
C ILE A 384 12.80 15.54 6.88
N LYS A 385 12.94 16.48 7.82
CA LYS A 385 14.24 17.08 8.16
C LYS A 385 15.21 16.05 8.75
N ALA A 386 14.73 15.17 9.63
CA ALA A 386 15.53 14.10 10.22
C ALA A 386 16.05 13.13 9.15
N VAL A 387 15.18 12.69 8.23
CA VAL A 387 15.57 11.81 7.13
C VAL A 387 16.58 12.50 6.20
N SER A 388 16.37 13.77 5.85
CA SER A 388 17.33 14.52 5.03
C SER A 388 18.70 14.64 5.68
N THR A 389 18.77 14.72 7.01
CA THR A 389 20.05 14.76 7.76
C THR A 389 20.80 13.44 7.68
N VAL A 390 20.10 12.30 7.66
CA VAL A 390 20.71 10.96 7.49
C VAL A 390 21.22 10.74 6.06
N GLN A 391 20.59 11.36 5.07
CA GLN A 391 20.94 11.25 3.66
C GLN A 391 22.17 12.07 3.26
N LYS A 392 22.42 13.18 3.95
CA LYS A 392 23.61 14.03 3.78
C LYS A 392 24.79 13.42 4.49
#